data_AF-A0A7J4EHH3-F1
#
_entry.id   AF-A0A7J4EHH3-F1
#
_cell.length_a   1.000
_cell.length_b   1.000
_cell.length_c   1.000
_cell.angle_alpha   90.00
_cell.angle_beta   90.00
_cell.angle_gamma   90.00
#
_symmetry.space_group_name_H-M   'P 1'
#
loop_
_entity.id
_entity.type
_entity.pdbx_description
1 polymer ?
#
loop_
_entity_poly.entity_id
_entity_poly.type
_entity_poly.pdbx_seq_one_letter_code
_entity_poly.pdbx_strand_id
1 'polypeptide(L)'
;MDEKDKARNKLERMKKRRITASKFLLAVSIIYFVTLLLIILMIYYIGIGYAWTQRLQISLPTLAVAGCIMYSLFIITIPLLYITYYVEKKRVKELEKPKPLYYKGKHLLVYTYPEGVRGGIFSRTILPIDDNTVVNLRFQMVKPEELWGKKEED
;
A
#
# COMPACT_ATOMS: atom_id res chain seq x y z
N MET A 1 -1.40 -7.97 -20.36
CA MET A 1 -1.01 -7.61 -18.98
C MET A 1 -2.06 -6.67 -18.43
N ASP A 2 -2.85 -7.17 -17.48
CA ASP A 2 -4.09 -6.54 -17.01
C ASP A 2 -3.79 -5.19 -16.33
N GLU A 3 -4.71 -4.23 -16.42
CA GLU A 3 -4.56 -2.88 -15.84
C GLU A 3 -4.37 -2.97 -14.30
N LYS A 4 -5.00 -3.99 -13.70
CA LYS A 4 -4.87 -4.37 -12.29
C LYS A 4 -3.45 -4.82 -11.94
N ASP A 5 -2.81 -5.63 -12.79
CA ASP A 5 -1.44 -6.11 -12.57
C ASP A 5 -0.42 -4.98 -12.65
N LYS A 6 -0.63 -4.01 -13.56
CA LYS A 6 0.20 -2.80 -13.63
C LYS A 6 0.08 -1.95 -12.36
N ALA A 7 -1.14 -1.74 -11.87
CA ALA A 7 -1.40 -0.95 -10.66
C ALA A 7 -0.78 -1.61 -9.40
N ARG A 8 -0.92 -2.94 -9.28
CA ARG A 8 -0.34 -3.72 -8.18
C ARG A 8 1.19 -3.69 -8.18
N ASN A 9 1.82 -3.93 -9.34
CA ASN A 9 3.27 -3.86 -9.48
C ASN A 9 3.82 -2.45 -9.19
N LYS A 10 3.09 -1.40 -9.59
CA LYS A 10 3.45 -0.02 -9.27
C LYS A 10 3.40 0.23 -7.76
N LEU A 11 2.34 -0.24 -7.07
CA LEU A 11 2.18 -0.12 -5.62
C LEU A 11 3.31 -0.83 -4.86
N GLU A 12 3.68 -2.04 -5.28
CA GLU A 12 4.77 -2.79 -4.65
C GLU A 12 6.14 -2.11 -4.82
N ARG A 13 6.42 -1.57 -6.02
CA ARG A 13 7.64 -0.77 -6.26
C ARG A 13 7.66 0.50 -5.41
N MET A 14 6.53 1.19 -5.28
CA MET A 14 6.43 2.38 -4.41
C MET A 14 6.62 2.03 -2.94
N LYS A 15 6.04 0.92 -2.47
CA LYS A 15 6.25 0.41 -1.10
C LYS A 15 7.73 0.13 -0.83
N LYS A 16 8.41 -0.61 -1.71
CA LYS A 16 9.84 -0.93 -1.56
C LYS A 16 10.70 0.33 -1.51
N ARG A 17 10.53 1.26 -2.47
CA ARG A 17 11.29 2.52 -2.51
C ARG A 17 11.11 3.35 -1.24
N ARG A 18 9.89 3.41 -0.70
CA ARG A 18 9.58 4.18 0.52
C ARG A 18 10.14 3.56 1.78
N ILE A 19 10.10 2.23 1.91
CA ILE A 19 10.74 1.52 3.02
C ILE A 19 12.26 1.75 2.97
N THR A 20 12.87 1.72 1.79
CA THR A 20 14.29 2.03 1.64
C THR A 20 14.58 3.48 2.02
N ALA A 21 13.75 4.44 1.57
CA ALA A 21 13.91 5.85 1.92
C ALA A 21 13.75 6.09 3.43
N SER A 22 12.77 5.47 4.10
CA SER A 22 12.59 5.62 5.54
C SER A 22 13.75 5.01 6.32
N LYS A 23 14.26 3.85 5.90
CA LYS A 23 15.46 3.24 6.50
C LYS A 23 16.68 4.12 6.33
N PHE A 24 16.85 4.75 5.16
CA PHE A 24 17.94 5.68 4.90
C PHE A 24 17.86 6.92 5.79
N LEU A 25 16.68 7.56 5.88
CA LEU A 25 16.47 8.70 6.77
C LEU A 25 16.76 8.34 8.24
N LEU A 26 16.33 7.15 8.68
CA LEU A 26 16.59 6.66 10.03
C LEU A 26 18.09 6.41 10.27
N ALA A 27 18.78 5.79 9.31
CA ALA A 27 20.23 5.58 9.39
C ALA A 27 20.99 6.91 9.49
N VAL A 28 20.65 7.90 8.66
CA VAL A 28 21.25 9.25 8.70
C VAL A 28 21.01 9.91 10.06
N SER A 29 19.79 9.80 10.60
CA SER A 29 19.45 10.31 11.94
C SER A 29 20.33 9.70 13.04
N ILE A 30 20.51 8.36 13.03
CA ILE A 30 21.35 7.67 14.03
C ILE A 30 22.81 8.11 13.90
N ILE A 31 23.33 8.14 12.67
CA ILE A 31 24.72 8.55 12.42
C ILE A 31 24.93 9.98 12.94
N TYR A 32 24.01 10.90 12.63
CA TYR A 32 24.08 12.27 13.10
C TYR A 32 24.09 12.34 14.64
N PHE A 33 23.18 11.63 15.30
CA PHE A 33 23.09 11.59 16.76
C PHE A 33 24.37 11.05 17.42
N VAL A 34 24.92 9.95 16.90
CA VAL A 34 26.19 9.36 17.37
C VAL A 34 27.33 10.35 17.18
N THR A 35 27.39 11.04 16.04
CA THR A 35 28.43 12.03 15.75
C THR A 35 28.35 13.20 16.73
N LEU A 36 27.14 13.68 17.03
CA LEU A 36 26.92 14.76 17.99
C LEU A 36 27.35 14.34 19.41
N LEU A 37 26.99 13.13 19.83
CA LEU A 37 27.44 12.55 21.11
C LEU A 37 28.96 12.47 21.21
N LEU A 38 29.64 11.99 20.16
CA LEU A 38 31.10 11.91 20.12
C LEU A 38 31.74 13.30 20.23
N ILE A 39 31.17 14.31 19.57
CA ILE A 39 31.64 15.70 19.67
C ILE A 39 31.50 16.21 21.11
N ILE A 40 30.36 15.98 21.76
CA ILE A 40 30.14 16.39 23.16
C ILE A 40 31.14 15.70 24.09
N LEU A 41 31.35 14.38 23.92
CA LEU A 41 32.29 13.61 24.74
C LEU A 41 33.74 14.09 24.55
N MET A 42 34.16 14.37 23.31
CA MET A 42 35.48 14.93 22.99
C MET A 42 35.71 16.29 23.67
N ILE A 43 34.68 17.12 23.74
CA ILE A 43 34.75 18.44 24.40
C ILE A 43 34.86 18.27 25.91
N TYR A 44 34.01 17.42 26.51
CA TYR A 44 33.89 17.31 27.96
C TYR A 44 35.05 16.55 28.61
N TYR A 45 35.50 15.43 28.02
CA TYR A 45 36.50 14.55 28.64
C TYR A 45 37.93 14.81 28.19
N ILE A 46 38.13 15.30 26.97
CA ILE A 46 39.46 15.34 26.34
C ILE A 46 40.00 16.78 26.31
N GLY A 47 39.16 17.81 26.46
CA GLY A 47 39.56 19.23 26.41
C GLY A 47 40.08 19.71 25.04
N ILE A 48 40.41 18.77 24.13
CA ILE A 48 40.83 18.99 22.75
C ILE A 48 39.63 19.23 21.81
N GLY A 49 38.41 18.92 22.25
CA GLY A 49 37.20 19.11 21.43
C GLY A 49 37.01 20.57 20.96
N TYR A 50 37.46 21.55 21.76
CA TYR A 50 37.42 22.96 21.38
C TYR A 50 38.35 23.31 20.22
N ALA A 51 39.51 22.64 20.13
CA ALA A 51 40.45 22.84 19.03
C ALA A 51 39.91 22.28 17.70
N TRP A 52 39.15 21.18 17.75
CA TRP A 52 38.49 20.61 16.57
C TRP A 52 37.29 21.44 16.11
N THR A 53 36.45 21.93 17.03
CA THR A 53 35.32 22.81 16.68
C THR A 53 35.79 24.18 16.18
N GLN A 54 36.88 24.74 16.72
CA GLN A 54 37.53 25.94 16.18
C GLN A 54 38.12 25.71 14.78
N ARG A 55 38.77 24.56 14.53
CA ARG A 55 39.36 24.26 13.21
C ARG A 55 38.30 24.06 12.12
N LEU A 56 37.11 23.59 12.49
CA LEU A 56 35.95 23.54 11.59
C LEU A 56 35.17 24.87 11.50
N GLN A 57 35.44 25.86 12.35
CA GLN A 57 34.64 27.09 12.49
C GLN A 57 33.14 26.85 12.77
N ILE A 58 32.75 25.66 13.25
CA ILE A 58 31.35 25.34 13.55
C ILE A 58 31.14 25.41 15.05
N SER A 59 30.34 26.38 15.48
CA SER A 59 29.94 26.49 16.89
C SER A 59 28.93 25.38 17.24
N LEU A 60 29.02 24.85 18.46
CA LEU A 60 28.06 23.87 19.00
C LEU A 60 26.59 24.31 18.82
N PRO A 61 26.22 25.58 19.07
CA PRO A 61 24.88 26.08 18.79
C PRO A 61 24.45 25.92 17.33
N THR A 62 25.34 26.24 16.38
CA THR A 62 25.04 26.11 14.95
C THR A 62 24.78 24.65 14.56
N LEU A 63 25.56 23.73 15.13
CA LEU A 63 25.43 22.30 14.88
C LEU A 63 24.09 21.77 15.43
N ALA A 64 23.71 22.19 16.63
CA ALA A 64 22.42 21.86 17.23
C ALA A 64 21.23 22.42 16.43
N VAL A 65 21.31 23.68 15.96
CA VAL A 65 20.27 24.29 15.12
C VAL A 65 20.13 23.55 13.80
N ALA A 66 21.24 23.18 13.15
CA ALA A 66 21.22 22.38 11.94
C ALA A 66 20.56 21.01 12.16
N GLY A 67 20.82 20.37 13.31
CA GLY A 67 20.13 19.15 13.73
C GLY A 67 18.63 19.35 13.88
N CYS A 68 18.20 20.40 14.58
CA CYS A 68 16.78 20.73 14.74
C CYS A 68 16.06 20.92 13.39
N ILE A 69 16.69 21.62 12.44
CA ILE A 69 16.13 21.80 11.09
C ILE A 69 16.02 20.45 10.37
N MET A 70 17.07 19.62 10.42
CA MET A 70 17.08 18.30 9.78
C MET A 70 15.99 17.38 10.34
N TYR A 71 15.86 17.30 11.67
CA TYR A 71 14.82 16.51 12.33
C TYR A 71 13.43 17.03 12.02
N SER A 72 13.24 18.36 11.96
CA SER A 72 11.97 18.96 11.59
C SER A 72 11.55 18.55 10.16
N LEU A 73 12.49 18.55 9.21
CA LEU A 73 12.24 18.05 7.86
C LEU A 73 11.89 16.56 7.84
N PHE A 74 12.52 15.74 8.69
CA PHE A 74 12.19 14.32 8.78
C PHE A 74 10.78 14.10 9.33
N ILE A 75 10.39 14.85 10.36
CA ILE A 75 9.05 14.79 10.95
C ILE A 75 7.98 15.18 9.92
N ILE A 76 8.25 16.07 8.97
CA ILE A 76 7.29 16.44 7.92
C ILE A 76 7.28 15.41 6.78
N THR A 77 8.45 14.92 6.36
CA THR A 77 8.56 14.02 5.20
C THR A 77 8.00 12.62 5.48
N ILE A 78 8.16 12.08 6.69
CA ILE A 78 7.63 10.76 7.08
C ILE A 78 6.10 10.68 6.92
N PRO A 79 5.28 11.57 7.52
CA PRO A 79 3.83 11.53 7.36
C PRO A 79 3.39 11.84 5.93
N LEU A 80 4.09 12.72 5.19
CA LEU A 80 3.80 12.97 3.78
C LEU A 80 3.96 11.69 2.94
N LEU A 81 5.03 10.92 3.19
CA LEU A 81 5.24 9.61 2.58
C LEU A 81 4.20 8.57 3.02
N TYR A 82 3.65 8.68 4.23
CA TYR A 82 2.58 7.79 4.68
C TYR A 82 1.24 8.10 3.99
N ILE A 83 0.82 9.37 3.99
CA ILE A 83 -0.46 9.81 3.42
C ILE A 83 -0.53 9.46 1.93
N THR A 84 0.50 9.80 1.18
CA THR A 84 0.54 9.50 -0.27
C THR A 84 0.51 7.99 -0.55
N TYR A 85 1.03 7.14 0.33
CA TYR A 85 0.95 5.68 0.19
C TYR A 85 -0.47 5.18 0.48
N TYR A 86 -1.10 5.74 1.53
CA TYR A 86 -2.46 5.40 1.91
C TYR A 86 -3.46 5.71 0.78
N VAL A 87 -3.33 6.88 0.16
CA VAL A 87 -4.18 7.29 -0.99
C VAL A 87 -4.04 6.32 -2.16
N GLU A 88 -2.81 5.98 -2.56
CA GLU A 88 -2.60 5.08 -3.70
C GLU A 88 -3.04 3.64 -3.36
N LYS A 89 -2.83 3.18 -2.12
CA LYS A 89 -3.34 1.89 -1.65
C LYS A 89 -4.88 1.83 -1.71
N LYS A 90 -5.56 2.92 -1.34
CA LYS A 90 -7.02 3.02 -1.44
C LYS A 90 -7.48 2.93 -2.90
N ARG A 91 -6.79 3.63 -3.82
CA ARG A 91 -7.07 3.60 -5.25
C ARG A 91 -6.93 2.20 -5.86
N VAL A 92 -5.88 1.47 -5.51
CA VAL A 92 -5.72 0.07 -5.97
C VAL A 92 -6.82 -0.83 -5.41
N LYS A 93 -7.20 -0.66 -4.14
CA LYS A 93 -8.30 -1.41 -3.52
C LYS A 93 -9.65 -1.12 -4.20
N GLU A 94 -9.86 0.11 -4.68
CA GLU A 94 -11.04 0.48 -5.46
C GLU A 94 -11.03 -0.14 -6.87
N LEU A 95 -9.87 -0.24 -7.51
CA LEU A 95 -9.69 -0.90 -8.81
C LEU A 95 -9.85 -2.43 -8.73
N GLU A 96 -9.56 -3.04 -7.58
CA GLU A 96 -9.76 -4.47 -7.33
C GLU A 96 -11.24 -4.83 -7.15
N LYS A 97 -12.10 -3.88 -6.76
CA LYS A 97 -13.54 -4.14 -6.65
C LYS A 97 -14.07 -4.62 -8.01
N PRO A 98 -14.97 -5.63 -8.02
CA PRO A 98 -15.61 -6.06 -9.26
C PRO A 98 -16.30 -4.85 -9.88
N LYS A 99 -16.06 -4.62 -11.18
CA LYS A 99 -16.75 -3.54 -11.91
C LYS A 99 -18.25 -3.77 -11.71
N PRO A 100 -19.03 -2.77 -11.25
CA PRO A 100 -20.46 -2.93 -11.13
C PRO A 100 -21.01 -3.33 -12.50
N LEU A 101 -21.64 -4.49 -12.56
CA LEU A 101 -22.35 -4.93 -13.75
C LEU A 101 -23.60 -4.06 -13.83
N TYR A 102 -23.88 -3.47 -14.98
CA TYR A 102 -25.10 -2.72 -15.22
C TYR A 102 -25.96 -3.47 -16.23
N TYR A 103 -27.26 -3.60 -15.96
CA TYR A 103 -28.23 -4.15 -16.90
C TYR A 103 -29.36 -3.14 -17.09
N LYS A 104 -29.57 -2.68 -18.33
CA LYS A 104 -30.54 -1.64 -18.67
C LYS A 104 -30.44 -0.37 -17.80
N GLY A 105 -29.20 0.08 -17.54
CA GLY A 105 -28.94 1.28 -16.73
C GLY A 105 -29.07 1.11 -15.21
N LYS A 106 -29.49 -0.07 -14.74
CA LYS A 106 -29.63 -0.40 -13.31
C LYS A 106 -28.46 -1.25 -12.81
N HIS A 107 -28.10 -1.11 -11.53
CA HIS A 107 -27.06 -1.93 -10.87
C HIS A 107 -27.47 -3.39 -10.85
N LEU A 108 -26.65 -4.26 -11.44
CA LEU A 108 -26.88 -5.70 -11.51
C LEU A 108 -26.05 -6.41 -10.42
N LEU A 109 -26.73 -6.95 -9.42
CA LEU A 109 -26.14 -7.88 -8.46
C LEU A 109 -26.32 -9.30 -9.00
N VAL A 110 -25.26 -10.11 -9.00
CA VAL A 110 -25.34 -11.50 -9.45
C VAL A 110 -25.21 -12.41 -8.24
N TYR A 111 -26.24 -13.21 -7.98
CA TYR A 111 -26.24 -14.22 -6.94
C TYR A 111 -26.35 -15.60 -7.60
N THR A 112 -25.49 -16.54 -7.21
CA THR A 112 -25.43 -17.89 -7.79
C THR A 112 -25.67 -18.91 -6.69
N TYR A 113 -26.64 -19.80 -6.92
CA TYR A 113 -26.99 -20.89 -6.02
C TYR A 113 -26.87 -22.23 -6.76
N PRO A 114 -26.12 -23.23 -6.23
CA PRO A 114 -25.36 -23.22 -4.98
C PRO A 114 -24.11 -22.31 -5.05
N GLU A 115 -23.67 -21.84 -3.88
CA GLU A 115 -22.51 -20.95 -3.79
C GLU A 115 -21.20 -21.69 -4.17
N GLY A 116 -20.33 -21.03 -4.94
CA GLY A 116 -18.99 -21.55 -5.26
C GLY A 116 -18.90 -22.53 -6.43
N VAL A 117 -20.01 -22.91 -7.06
CA VAL A 117 -20.00 -23.86 -8.18
C VAL A 117 -19.56 -23.19 -9.49
N ARG A 118 -18.63 -23.81 -10.20
CA ARG A 118 -18.14 -23.37 -11.51
C ARG A 118 -18.51 -24.41 -12.58
N GLY A 119 -19.13 -23.96 -13.67
CA GLY A 119 -19.65 -24.85 -14.71
C GLY A 119 -21.06 -25.37 -14.39
N GLY A 120 -21.73 -25.95 -15.39
CA GLY A 120 -23.15 -26.30 -15.31
C GLY A 120 -24.05 -25.38 -16.13
N ILE A 121 -25.31 -25.79 -16.32
CA ILE A 121 -26.35 -24.95 -16.91
C ILE A 121 -27.07 -24.25 -15.76
N PHE A 122 -27.12 -22.92 -15.83
CA PHE A 122 -27.80 -22.08 -14.85
C PHE A 122 -29.02 -21.43 -15.47
N SER A 123 -30.16 -21.55 -14.81
CA SER A 123 -31.33 -20.70 -15.06
C SER A 123 -31.04 -19.30 -14.55
N ARG A 124 -31.31 -18.29 -15.38
CA ARG A 124 -31.12 -16.87 -15.04
C ARG A 124 -32.48 -16.24 -14.81
N THR A 125 -32.74 -15.81 -13.59
CA THR A 125 -33.94 -15.05 -13.22
C THR A 125 -33.53 -13.63 -12.84
N ILE A 126 -34.05 -12.64 -13.55
CA ILE A 126 -33.75 -11.23 -13.33
C ILE A 126 -34.91 -10.63 -12.52
N LEU A 127 -34.66 -10.27 -11.27
CA LEU A 127 -35.64 -9.66 -10.37
C LEU A 127 -35.27 -8.19 -10.11
N PRO A 128 -36.16 -7.22 -10.39
CA PRO A 128 -35.98 -5.86 -9.90
C PRO A 128 -36.20 -5.83 -8.38
N ILE A 129 -35.26 -5.24 -7.64
CA ILE A 129 -35.42 -5.01 -6.18
C ILE A 129 -35.76 -3.56 -5.90
N ASP A 130 -35.17 -2.64 -6.67
CA ASP A 130 -35.34 -1.20 -6.48
C ASP A 130 -35.30 -0.48 -7.83
N ASP A 131 -35.64 0.80 -7.86
CA ASP A 131 -35.67 1.63 -9.06
C ASP A 131 -34.32 1.65 -9.79
N ASN A 132 -33.22 1.54 -9.05
CA ASN A 132 -31.86 1.50 -9.58
C ASN A 132 -31.16 0.14 -9.45
N THR A 133 -31.80 -0.89 -8.88
CA THR A 133 -31.13 -2.17 -8.57
C THR A 133 -31.89 -3.39 -9.07
N VAL A 134 -31.18 -4.26 -9.76
CA VAL A 134 -31.69 -5.51 -10.31
C VAL A 134 -30.79 -6.66 -9.84
N VAL A 135 -31.40 -7.77 -9.43
CA VAL A 135 -30.68 -8.99 -9.05
C VAL A 135 -30.85 -10.05 -10.12
N ASN A 136 -29.74 -10.61 -10.58
CA ASN A 136 -29.68 -11.79 -11.41
C ASN A 136 -29.43 -13.00 -10.52
N LEU A 137 -30.48 -13.75 -10.23
CA LEU A 137 -30.43 -15.05 -9.59
C LEU A 137 -30.04 -16.10 -10.63
N ARG A 138 -28.92 -16.77 -10.39
CA ARG A 138 -28.46 -17.92 -11.17
C ARG A 138 -28.70 -19.18 -10.36
N PHE A 139 -29.71 -19.96 -10.74
CA PHE A 139 -29.98 -21.24 -10.13
C PHE A 139 -29.39 -22.35 -10.99
N GLN A 140 -28.56 -23.21 -10.41
CA GLN A 140 -27.99 -24.35 -11.14
C GLN A 140 -29.08 -25.36 -11.45
N MET A 141 -29.34 -25.59 -12.74
CA MET A 141 -30.28 -26.60 -13.20
C MET A 141 -29.58 -27.93 -13.51
N VAL A 142 -28.39 -27.87 -14.10
CA VAL A 142 -27.62 -29.07 -14.47
C VAL A 142 -26.21 -28.93 -13.91
N LYS A 143 -25.75 -30.00 -13.26
CA LYS A 143 -24.42 -30.05 -12.68
C LYS A 143 -23.35 -30.23 -13.76
N PRO A 144 -22.14 -29.67 -13.59
CA PRO A 144 -21.07 -29.85 -14.57
C PRO A 144 -20.72 -31.34 -14.77
N GLU A 145 -20.86 -32.17 -13.73
CA GLU A 145 -20.62 -33.62 -13.80
C GLU A 145 -21.66 -34.38 -14.66
N GLU A 146 -22.84 -33.80 -14.89
CA GLU A 146 -23.90 -34.39 -15.73
C GLU A 146 -23.76 -33.97 -17.20
N LEU A 147 -23.06 -32.87 -17.48
CA LEU A 147 -22.83 -32.36 -18.83
C LEU A 147 -21.70 -33.09 -19.55
N TRP A 148 -20.67 -33.45 -18.79
CA TRP A 148 -19.53 -34.22 -19.27
C TRP A 148 -19.65 -35.58 -18.58
N GLY A 149 -20.34 -36.51 -19.23
CA GLY A 149 -20.60 -37.85 -18.69
C GLY A 149 -19.34 -38.42 -18.02
N LYS A 150 -19.53 -39.12 -16.89
CA LYS A 150 -18.45 -39.74 -16.10
C LYS A 150 -17.37 -40.26 -17.03
N LYS A 151 -16.14 -39.76 -16.88
CA LYS A 151 -14.97 -40.48 -17.39
C LYS A 151 -15.04 -41.85 -16.74
N GLU A 152 -15.29 -42.88 -17.53
CA GLU A 152 -14.93 -44.24 -17.14
C GLU A 152 -13.43 -44.20 -16.82
N GLU A 153 -13.12 -44.49 -15.57
CA GLU A 153 -11.75 -44.74 -15.15
C GLU A 153 -11.38 -46.12 -15.73
N ASP A 154 -10.68 -46.10 -16.88
CA ASP A 154 -9.85 -47.22 -17.34
C ASP A 154 -8.52 -47.25 -16.56
#